data_AF-C3YYV4-F1
#
_entry.id   AF-C3YYV4-F1
#
_cell.length_a   1.000
_cell.length_b   1.000
_cell.length_c   1.000
_cell.angle_alpha   90.00
_cell.angle_beta   90.00
_cell.angle_gamma   90.00
#
_symmetry.space_group_name_H-M   'P 1'
#
loop_
_entity.id
_entity.type
_entity.pdbx_description
1 polymer ?
#
loop_
_entity_poly.entity_id
_entity_poly.type
_entity_poly.pdbx_seq_one_letter_code
_entity_poly.pdbx_strand_id
1 'polypeptide(L)'
;MTAYGESAWSPDKGLVNGYDRMWGGATIYADDSEIDDEKSGRKLGVRIVRPTLDLSTWIQENTAPEDYVIFKLDVEGAEYDILEKMIREGTFEWIDKFYGEFHSFLTVPGWPKERKQELKSTLASHGIRQIDWAAQDKRYRDMERLQKSDLQVPLDAPGAAGDVFSNCSRSPGGPARLALAVQVGMNRKAAHKLVETIRAHSSNMPVTLFVYGDFVQEFPDLVTKWADRYTIGIRENTEVMRMSMMSAVQRMREVGLQPAYYCPDGLSERVIDIAKARGLRLIQPTATFPPNVGTLLTEDNYYQYNDVFRTPKALRILYERISNGGILSLDSDHPDSYMISVYLMDYLYENSGFELVGVDTCIKS
;
A
#
# COMPACT_ATOMS: atom_id res chain seq x y z
N MET A 1 -26.86 -5.51 -30.46
CA MET A 1 -25.82 -4.59 -30.98
C MET A 1 -24.71 -5.42 -31.60
N THR A 2 -24.08 -4.94 -32.67
CA THR A 2 -22.87 -5.57 -33.24
C THR A 2 -21.65 -4.87 -32.66
N ALA A 3 -20.79 -5.60 -31.98
CA ALA A 3 -19.48 -5.13 -31.53
C ALA A 3 -18.39 -5.64 -32.47
N TYR A 4 -17.35 -4.83 -32.61
CA TYR A 4 -16.15 -5.07 -33.40
C TYR A 4 -14.99 -5.29 -32.43
N GLY A 5 -14.57 -6.54 -32.31
CA GLY A 5 -13.51 -6.97 -31.41
C GLY A 5 -12.15 -6.98 -32.09
N GLU A 6 -11.13 -6.60 -31.32
CA GLU A 6 -9.74 -6.79 -31.70
C GLU A 6 -9.42 -8.28 -31.82
N SER A 7 -8.74 -8.66 -32.90
CA SER A 7 -8.25 -10.03 -33.08
C SER A 7 -7.30 -10.43 -31.96
N ALA A 8 -7.19 -11.73 -31.68
CA ALA A 8 -6.24 -12.25 -30.70
C ALA A 8 -4.81 -11.74 -30.97
N TRP A 9 -4.05 -11.51 -29.90
CA TRP A 9 -2.65 -11.13 -30.02
C TRP A 9 -1.86 -12.24 -30.71
N SER A 10 -0.92 -11.87 -31.57
CA SER A 10 0.03 -12.80 -32.17
C SER A 10 1.39 -12.13 -32.38
N PRO A 11 2.52 -12.87 -32.34
CA PRO A 11 3.86 -12.30 -32.50
C PRO A 11 4.11 -11.62 -33.87
N ASP A 12 3.31 -11.95 -34.88
CA ASP A 12 3.33 -11.40 -36.22
C ASP A 12 2.39 -10.20 -36.42
N LYS A 13 1.68 -9.77 -35.37
CA LYS A 13 0.86 -8.56 -35.39
C LYS A 13 1.78 -7.34 -35.60
N GLY A 14 1.51 -6.57 -36.65
CA GLY A 14 2.23 -5.33 -36.94
C GLY A 14 2.01 -4.24 -35.88
N LEU A 15 2.83 -3.19 -35.95
CA LEU A 15 2.74 -2.04 -35.04
C LEU A 15 1.44 -1.26 -35.23
N VAL A 16 0.86 -0.76 -34.14
CA VAL A 16 -0.26 0.19 -34.17
C VAL A 16 0.32 1.60 -34.15
N ASN A 17 0.14 2.34 -35.25
CA ASN A 17 0.72 3.68 -35.42
C ASN A 17 2.23 3.76 -35.11
N GLY A 18 2.98 2.71 -35.46
CA GLY A 18 4.43 2.64 -35.24
C GLY A 18 4.86 2.23 -33.82
N TYR A 19 3.93 1.84 -32.94
CA TYR A 19 4.23 1.35 -31.60
C TYR A 19 3.75 -0.09 -31.40
N ASP A 20 4.50 -0.86 -30.60
CA ASP A 20 4.06 -2.17 -30.13
C ASP A 20 3.03 -1.98 -29.01
N ARG A 21 1.76 -2.03 -29.39
CA ARG A 21 0.62 -1.80 -28.50
C ARG A 21 -0.49 -2.78 -28.84
N MET A 22 -1.11 -3.32 -27.80
CA MET A 22 -2.40 -3.99 -27.88
C MET A 22 -3.27 -3.48 -26.74
N TRP A 23 -4.47 -3.01 -27.07
CA TRP A 23 -5.40 -2.49 -26.07
C TRP A 23 -6.28 -3.60 -25.49
N GLY A 24 -6.52 -4.67 -26.25
CA GLY A 24 -7.57 -5.63 -25.96
C GLY A 24 -8.95 -4.99 -26.15
N GLY A 25 -9.98 -5.83 -26.22
CA GLY A 25 -11.37 -5.37 -26.17
C GLY A 25 -12.08 -5.20 -27.51
N ALA A 26 -13.20 -4.49 -27.47
CA ALA A 26 -14.11 -4.31 -28.59
C ALA A 26 -14.81 -2.94 -28.50
N THR A 27 -15.21 -2.39 -29.63
CA THR A 27 -16.03 -1.18 -29.70
C THR A 27 -17.27 -1.44 -30.57
N ILE A 28 -18.34 -0.68 -30.33
CA ILE A 28 -19.52 -0.66 -31.21
C ILE A 28 -19.44 0.46 -32.25
N TYR A 29 -18.44 1.34 -32.13
CA TYR A 29 -18.19 2.49 -33.01
C TYR A 29 -16.77 2.40 -33.62
N ALA A 30 -16.50 1.31 -34.34
CA ALA A 30 -15.25 1.12 -35.06
C ALA A 30 -15.21 1.98 -36.33
N ASP A 31 -14.04 2.52 -36.66
CA ASP A 31 -13.81 3.18 -37.95
C ASP A 31 -13.66 2.13 -39.07
N ASP A 32 -14.13 2.43 -40.28
CA ASP A 32 -14.03 1.51 -41.43
C ASP A 32 -12.58 1.07 -41.69
N SER A 33 -11.62 1.97 -41.48
CA SER A 33 -10.20 1.66 -41.61
C SER A 33 -9.69 0.65 -40.57
N GLU A 34 -10.29 0.60 -39.38
CA GLU A 34 -9.94 -0.37 -38.32
C GLU A 34 -10.65 -1.72 -38.53
N ILE A 35 -11.81 -1.71 -39.18
CA ILE A 35 -12.56 -2.91 -39.57
C ILE A 35 -11.82 -3.64 -40.71
N ASP A 36 -11.29 -2.89 -41.68
CA ASP A 36 -10.67 -3.42 -42.90
C ASP A 36 -9.15 -3.67 -42.74
N ASP A 37 -8.52 -3.33 -41.60
CA ASP A 37 -7.08 -3.54 -41.39
C ASP A 37 -6.74 -5.01 -41.06
N GLU A 38 -6.13 -5.70 -42.03
CA GLU A 38 -5.66 -7.08 -41.90
C GLU A 38 -4.19 -7.20 -41.42
N LYS A 39 -3.39 -6.13 -41.50
CA LYS A 39 -1.92 -6.19 -41.39
C LYS A 39 -1.36 -5.42 -40.19
N SER A 40 -1.92 -4.27 -39.88
CA SER A 40 -1.50 -3.36 -38.78
C SER A 40 -2.70 -3.03 -37.87
N GLY A 41 -2.57 -2.06 -36.97
CA GLY A 41 -3.73 -1.50 -36.26
C GLY A 41 -4.39 -2.43 -35.22
N ARG A 42 -5.59 -2.03 -34.74
CA ARG A 42 -6.40 -2.79 -33.76
C ARG A 42 -7.01 -4.07 -34.33
N LYS A 43 -7.09 -4.22 -35.66
CA LYS A 43 -7.73 -5.36 -36.35
C LYS A 43 -9.12 -5.66 -35.79
N LEU A 44 -10.06 -4.73 -35.92
CA LEU A 44 -11.42 -4.84 -35.38
C LEU A 44 -12.37 -5.66 -36.28
N GLY A 45 -11.83 -6.64 -37.02
CA GLY A 45 -12.59 -7.46 -37.96
C GLY A 45 -13.49 -8.52 -37.31
N VAL A 46 -13.34 -8.79 -36.01
CA VAL A 46 -14.15 -9.81 -35.32
C VAL A 46 -15.53 -9.24 -34.99
N ARG A 47 -16.56 -9.74 -35.68
CA ARG A 47 -17.94 -9.29 -35.46
C ARG A 47 -18.65 -10.15 -34.43
N ILE A 48 -19.16 -9.52 -33.39
CA ILE A 48 -19.83 -10.19 -32.28
C ILE A 48 -21.17 -9.54 -32.04
N VAL A 49 -22.26 -10.28 -32.25
CA VAL A 49 -23.60 -9.82 -31.87
C VAL A 49 -23.86 -10.21 -30.42
N ARG A 50 -24.22 -9.22 -29.59
CA ARG A 50 -24.58 -9.41 -28.18
C ARG A 50 -25.83 -8.62 -27.79
N PRO A 51 -26.61 -9.12 -26.81
CA PRO A 51 -27.63 -8.31 -26.17
C PRO A 51 -26.97 -7.14 -25.43
N THR A 52 -27.70 -6.02 -25.36
CA THR A 52 -27.29 -4.84 -24.58
C THR A 52 -28.02 -4.84 -23.24
N LEU A 53 -27.36 -4.34 -22.21
CA LEU A 53 -27.94 -4.12 -20.90
C LEU A 53 -28.33 -2.64 -20.75
N ASP A 54 -29.48 -2.37 -20.17
CA ASP A 54 -29.81 -1.04 -19.68
C ASP A 54 -29.14 -0.84 -18.32
N LEU A 55 -28.01 -0.13 -18.32
CA LEU A 55 -27.19 0.04 -17.14
C LEU A 55 -27.91 0.78 -16.01
N SER A 56 -28.76 1.76 -16.36
CA SER A 56 -29.47 2.54 -15.35
C SER A 56 -30.49 1.68 -14.60
N THR A 57 -31.32 0.94 -15.34
CA THR A 57 -32.28 -0.02 -14.77
C THR A 57 -31.55 -1.09 -13.94
N TRP A 58 -30.44 -1.63 -14.47
CA TRP A 58 -29.68 -2.64 -13.76
C TRP A 58 -29.13 -2.15 -12.42
N ILE A 59 -28.60 -0.92 -12.35
CA ILE A 59 -28.12 -0.32 -11.09
C ILE A 59 -29.28 -0.23 -10.09
N GLN A 60 -30.42 0.33 -10.50
CA GLN A 60 -31.58 0.52 -9.61
C GLN A 60 -32.18 -0.80 -9.12
N GLU A 61 -32.12 -1.87 -9.91
CA GLU A 61 -32.66 -3.19 -9.56
C GLU A 61 -31.69 -4.04 -8.72
N ASN A 62 -30.39 -3.74 -8.74
CA ASN A 62 -29.35 -4.57 -8.12
C ASN A 62 -28.57 -3.87 -7.00
N THR A 63 -28.83 -2.58 -6.76
CA THR A 63 -28.26 -1.82 -5.64
C THR A 63 -29.34 -0.98 -4.96
N ALA A 64 -29.07 -0.55 -3.73
CA ALA A 64 -29.91 0.35 -2.96
C ALA A 64 -29.25 1.74 -2.85
N PRO A 65 -30.02 2.82 -2.62
CA PRO A 65 -29.46 4.17 -2.41
C PRO A 65 -28.48 4.29 -1.24
N GLU A 66 -28.56 3.38 -0.27
CA GLU A 66 -27.64 3.27 0.87
C GLU A 66 -26.34 2.51 0.57
N ASP A 67 -26.25 1.80 -0.57
CA ASP A 67 -25.04 1.12 -0.98
C ASP A 67 -23.97 2.13 -1.41
N TYR A 68 -22.70 1.80 -1.17
CA TYR A 68 -21.58 2.59 -1.66
C TYR A 68 -21.17 2.16 -3.07
N VAL A 69 -21.62 2.89 -4.10
CA VAL A 69 -21.44 2.49 -5.51
C VAL A 69 -20.34 3.31 -6.18
N ILE A 70 -19.29 2.59 -6.62
CA ILE A 70 -18.24 3.14 -7.48
C ILE A 70 -18.54 2.76 -8.94
N PHE A 71 -18.95 3.74 -9.74
CA PHE A 71 -19.22 3.57 -11.15
C PHE A 71 -17.98 3.89 -11.99
N LYS A 72 -17.47 2.91 -12.74
CA LYS A 72 -16.36 3.07 -13.67
C LYS A 72 -16.83 2.82 -15.10
N LEU A 73 -16.70 3.82 -15.97
CA LEU A 73 -17.20 3.76 -17.35
C LEU A 73 -16.11 4.04 -18.38
N ASP A 74 -15.82 3.03 -19.19
CA ASP A 74 -15.01 3.12 -20.41
C ASP A 74 -15.63 2.16 -21.43
N VAL A 75 -16.34 2.73 -22.41
CA VAL A 75 -17.15 1.99 -23.39
C VAL A 75 -17.03 2.58 -24.79
N GLU A 76 -15.90 3.23 -25.06
CA GLU A 76 -15.44 3.59 -26.42
C GLU A 76 -16.51 4.28 -27.29
N GLY A 77 -17.17 5.30 -26.74
CA GLY A 77 -18.18 6.13 -27.40
C GLY A 77 -19.62 5.83 -26.97
N ALA A 78 -19.91 4.68 -26.36
CA ALA A 78 -21.26 4.38 -25.86
C ALA A 78 -21.62 5.17 -24.60
N GLU A 79 -20.65 5.86 -23.99
CA GLU A 79 -20.87 6.62 -22.76
C GLU A 79 -21.92 7.72 -22.94
N TYR A 80 -22.05 8.31 -24.13
CA TYR A 80 -22.93 9.46 -24.30
C TYR A 80 -24.42 9.10 -24.12
N ASP A 81 -24.88 8.01 -24.73
CA ASP A 81 -26.27 7.54 -24.58
C ASP A 81 -26.54 7.07 -23.14
N ILE A 82 -25.56 6.37 -22.53
CA ILE A 82 -25.65 5.89 -21.15
C ILE A 82 -25.78 7.07 -20.18
N LEU A 83 -24.88 8.05 -20.28
CA LEU A 83 -24.83 9.21 -19.39
C LEU A 83 -26.05 10.12 -19.57
N GLU A 84 -26.50 10.35 -20.81
CA GLU A 84 -27.74 11.10 -21.07
C GLU A 84 -28.96 10.43 -20.43
N LYS A 85 -29.07 9.10 -20.56
CA LYS A 85 -30.15 8.33 -19.93
C LYS A 85 -30.07 8.40 -18.41
N MET A 86 -28.91 8.17 -17.82
CA MET A 86 -28.72 8.19 -16.37
C MET A 86 -29.01 9.57 -15.75
N ILE A 87 -28.70 10.67 -16.45
CA ILE A 87 -29.09 12.02 -16.01
C ILE A 87 -30.62 12.16 -16.04
N ARG A 88 -31.25 11.79 -17.16
CA ARG A 88 -32.70 11.91 -17.35
C ARG A 88 -33.49 11.13 -16.30
N GLU A 89 -32.98 9.98 -15.90
CA GLU A 89 -33.63 9.06 -14.96
C GLU A 89 -33.18 9.24 -13.50
N GLY A 90 -32.30 10.21 -13.24
CA GLY A 90 -31.80 10.47 -11.89
C GLY A 90 -30.92 9.36 -11.31
N THR A 91 -30.44 8.40 -12.12
CA THR A 91 -29.71 7.22 -11.63
C THR A 91 -28.38 7.58 -10.98
N PHE A 92 -27.84 8.77 -11.25
CA PHE A 92 -26.66 9.26 -10.55
C PHE A 92 -26.85 9.44 -9.04
N GLU A 93 -28.09 9.46 -8.53
CA GLU A 93 -28.38 9.44 -7.09
C GLU A 93 -27.88 8.16 -6.39
N TRP A 94 -27.72 7.06 -7.13
CA TRP A 94 -27.15 5.80 -6.63
C TRP A 94 -25.61 5.80 -6.64
N ILE A 95 -24.96 6.83 -7.20
CA ILE A 95 -23.53 6.78 -7.53
C ILE A 95 -22.72 7.72 -6.64
N ASP A 96 -21.96 7.16 -5.70
CA ASP A 96 -21.05 7.93 -4.83
C ASP A 96 -19.83 8.46 -5.59
N LYS A 97 -19.31 7.65 -6.52
CA LYS A 97 -18.11 7.99 -7.30
C LYS A 97 -18.26 7.57 -8.75
N PHE A 98 -18.08 8.53 -9.64
CA PHE A 98 -18.03 8.30 -11.07
C PHE A 98 -16.61 8.46 -11.60
N TYR A 99 -16.03 7.36 -12.07
CA TYR A 99 -14.79 7.33 -12.85
C TYR A 99 -15.13 7.06 -14.31
N GLY A 100 -14.49 7.74 -15.25
CA GLY A 100 -14.65 7.33 -16.64
C GLY A 100 -13.78 8.08 -17.63
N GLU A 101 -13.87 7.65 -18.88
CA GLU A 101 -13.25 8.28 -20.04
C GLU A 101 -14.30 8.96 -20.92
N PHE A 102 -13.89 10.01 -21.63
CA PHE A 102 -14.72 10.70 -22.62
C PHE A 102 -14.01 10.69 -23.97
N HIS A 103 -14.51 9.87 -24.89
CA HIS A 103 -13.91 9.66 -26.21
C HIS A 103 -14.35 10.77 -27.18
N SER A 104 -13.91 12.01 -26.93
CA SER A 104 -14.37 13.17 -27.70
C SER A 104 -13.98 13.12 -29.17
N PHE A 105 -12.93 12.36 -29.50
CA PHE A 105 -12.39 12.21 -30.85
C PHE A 105 -13.15 11.16 -31.69
N LEU A 106 -13.88 10.22 -31.08
CA LEU A 106 -14.61 9.18 -31.81
C LEU A 106 -15.82 9.75 -32.56
N THR A 107 -16.09 9.28 -33.76
CA THR A 107 -17.31 9.62 -34.50
C THR A 107 -18.45 8.73 -34.00
N VAL A 108 -19.39 9.32 -33.25
CA VAL A 108 -20.54 8.59 -32.70
C VAL A 108 -21.83 9.12 -33.36
N PRO A 109 -22.62 8.28 -34.03
CA PRO A 109 -23.87 8.70 -34.66
C PRO A 109 -24.80 9.42 -33.67
N GLY A 110 -25.34 10.58 -34.07
CA GLY A 110 -26.21 11.39 -33.22
C GLY A 110 -25.49 12.23 -32.15
N TRP A 111 -24.17 12.12 -32.03
CA TRP A 111 -23.37 12.82 -31.03
C TRP A 111 -22.29 13.71 -31.68
N PRO A 112 -22.67 14.85 -32.28
CA PRO A 112 -21.70 15.84 -32.75
C PRO A 112 -20.90 16.43 -31.58
N LYS A 113 -19.76 17.05 -31.88
CA LYS A 113 -18.82 17.58 -30.88
C LYS A 113 -19.49 18.55 -29.89
N GLU A 114 -20.40 19.38 -30.39
CA GLU A 114 -21.16 20.36 -29.61
C GLU A 114 -22.06 19.67 -28.58
N ARG A 115 -22.80 18.63 -28.98
CA ARG A 115 -23.68 17.86 -28.09
C ARG A 115 -22.87 17.10 -27.03
N LYS A 116 -21.70 16.57 -27.39
CA LYS A 116 -20.78 15.94 -26.43
C LYS A 116 -20.28 16.94 -25.36
N GLN A 117 -19.99 18.18 -25.78
CA GLN A 117 -19.59 19.26 -24.87
C GLN A 117 -20.77 19.70 -23.98
N GLU A 118 -21.96 19.77 -24.54
CA GLU A 118 -23.18 20.06 -23.80
C GLU A 118 -23.44 19.01 -22.71
N LEU A 119 -23.35 17.71 -23.02
CA LEU A 119 -23.51 16.65 -22.03
C LEU A 119 -22.52 16.78 -20.85
N LYS A 120 -21.25 17.10 -21.13
CA LYS A 120 -20.25 17.38 -20.08
C LYS A 120 -20.66 18.55 -19.19
N SER A 121 -21.21 19.60 -19.80
CA SER A 121 -21.70 20.77 -19.08
C SER A 121 -22.94 20.42 -18.25
N THR A 122 -23.84 19.59 -18.79
CA THR A 122 -25.02 19.09 -18.09
C THR A 122 -24.65 18.28 -16.86
N LEU A 123 -23.71 17.33 -16.98
CA LEU A 123 -23.18 16.57 -15.83
C LEU A 123 -22.67 17.53 -14.73
N ALA A 124 -21.84 18.49 -15.10
CA ALA A 124 -21.28 19.46 -14.15
C ALA A 124 -22.37 20.32 -13.49
N SER A 125 -23.40 20.76 -14.24
CA SER A 125 -24.51 21.55 -13.72
C SER A 125 -25.39 20.77 -12.72
N HIS A 126 -25.44 19.44 -12.82
CA HIS A 126 -26.11 18.56 -11.87
C HIS A 126 -25.21 18.18 -10.68
N GLY A 127 -24.01 18.78 -10.56
CA GLY A 127 -23.05 18.43 -9.52
C GLY A 127 -22.37 17.07 -9.71
N ILE A 128 -22.59 16.40 -10.85
CA ILE A 128 -22.00 15.10 -11.15
C ILE A 128 -20.53 15.30 -11.53
N ARG A 129 -19.64 14.91 -10.61
CA ARG A 129 -18.20 15.02 -10.80
C ARG A 129 -17.62 13.71 -11.34
N GLN A 130 -17.24 13.73 -12.61
CA GLN A 130 -16.41 12.67 -13.17
C GLN A 130 -14.96 12.79 -12.70
N ILE A 131 -14.40 11.67 -12.27
CA ILE A 131 -12.98 11.48 -12.01
C ILE A 131 -12.39 10.85 -13.27
N ASP A 132 -11.36 11.50 -13.81
CA ASP A 132 -10.66 11.03 -14.99
C ASP A 132 -10.06 9.64 -14.76
N TRP A 133 -10.42 8.70 -15.62
CA TRP A 133 -9.89 7.34 -15.63
C TRP A 133 -9.67 6.91 -17.08
N ALA A 134 -8.49 7.21 -17.61
CA ALA A 134 -7.96 6.60 -18.83
C ALA A 134 -6.91 5.57 -18.40
N ALA A 135 -6.98 4.34 -18.92
CA ALA A 135 -6.18 3.18 -18.52
C ALA A 135 -4.63 3.33 -18.68
N GLN A 136 -4.13 4.54 -18.88
CA GLN A 136 -2.73 4.87 -19.18
C GLN A 136 -2.00 5.58 -18.03
N ASP A 137 -2.69 6.42 -17.24
CA ASP A 137 -2.07 7.21 -16.17
C ASP A 137 -2.63 6.86 -14.79
N LYS A 138 -1.80 6.31 -13.89
CA LYS A 138 -2.19 6.11 -12.50
C LYS A 138 -2.21 7.45 -11.74
N ARG A 139 -3.36 8.12 -11.75
CA ARG A 139 -3.63 9.33 -10.94
C ARG A 139 -4.26 8.90 -9.61
N TYR A 140 -3.70 9.37 -8.49
CA TYR A 140 -4.12 8.95 -7.13
C TYR A 140 -4.71 10.10 -6.29
N ARG A 141 -5.02 11.24 -6.91
CA ARG A 141 -5.41 12.47 -6.19
C ARG A 141 -6.72 12.30 -5.41
N ASP A 142 -7.64 11.52 -5.95
CA ASP A 142 -8.90 11.13 -5.33
C ASP A 142 -8.67 10.23 -4.11
N MET A 143 -7.85 9.18 -4.26
CA MET A 143 -7.49 8.27 -3.17
C MET A 143 -6.76 9.01 -2.04
N GLU A 144 -5.88 9.95 -2.37
CA GLU A 144 -5.21 10.78 -1.38
C GLU A 144 -6.14 11.75 -0.65
N ARG A 145 -7.19 12.24 -1.30
CA ARG A 145 -8.19 13.08 -0.63
C ARG A 145 -9.00 12.29 0.38
N LEU A 146 -9.43 11.08 0.01
CA LEU A 146 -10.13 10.17 0.91
C LEU A 146 -9.26 9.85 2.12
N GLN A 147 -8.00 9.48 1.89
CA GLN A 147 -7.12 9.16 3.00
C GLN A 147 -6.77 10.38 3.88
N LYS A 148 -6.75 11.60 3.32
CA LYS A 148 -6.47 12.82 4.10
C LYS A 148 -7.52 13.12 5.16
N SER A 149 -8.80 12.84 4.93
CA SER A 149 -9.81 12.96 5.99
C SER A 149 -9.62 11.92 7.08
N ASP A 150 -9.13 10.74 6.71
CA ASP A 150 -8.97 9.62 7.63
C ASP A 150 -7.60 9.62 8.31
N LEU A 151 -6.69 10.50 7.89
CA LEU A 151 -5.29 10.62 8.34
C LEU A 151 -5.20 11.10 9.79
N GLN A 152 -5.52 10.18 10.70
CA GLN A 152 -5.41 10.34 12.15
C GLN A 152 -4.24 9.49 12.63
N VAL A 153 -3.09 10.13 12.79
CA VAL A 153 -2.02 9.63 13.66
C VAL A 153 -2.37 10.11 15.08
N PRO A 154 -2.11 9.32 16.14
CA PRO A 154 -2.37 9.76 17.51
C PRO A 154 -1.78 11.15 17.78
N LEU A 155 -2.57 12.05 18.37
CA LEU A 155 -2.19 13.45 18.59
C LEU A 155 -0.96 13.60 19.49
N ASP A 156 -0.74 12.63 20.36
CA ASP A 156 0.36 12.53 21.30
C ASP A 156 1.58 11.77 20.74
N ALA A 157 1.54 11.34 19.47
CA ALA A 157 2.66 10.69 18.82
C ALA A 157 3.87 11.65 18.75
N PRO A 158 5.00 11.32 19.39
CA PRO A 158 6.17 12.19 19.42
C PRO A 158 6.91 12.28 18.07
N GLY A 159 7.80 13.27 17.94
CA GLY A 159 8.49 13.58 16.68
C GLY A 159 7.59 14.25 15.64
N ALA A 160 8.17 14.73 14.52
CA ALA A 160 7.40 15.29 13.40
C ALA A 160 7.24 14.28 12.25
N ALA A 161 6.19 14.46 11.45
CA ALA A 161 5.94 13.63 10.28
C ALA A 161 7.08 13.76 9.25
N GLY A 162 7.61 12.63 8.77
CA GLY A 162 8.74 12.57 7.85
C GLY A 162 10.11 12.60 8.53
N ASP A 163 10.19 12.81 9.85
CA ASP A 163 11.46 12.70 10.57
C ASP A 163 11.95 11.25 10.56
N VAL A 164 13.26 11.09 10.43
CA VAL A 164 13.93 9.80 10.49
C VAL A 164 14.62 9.66 11.85
N PHE A 165 14.20 8.66 12.62
CA PHE A 165 14.77 8.36 13.92
C PHE A 165 15.61 7.09 13.85
N SER A 166 16.90 7.26 14.13
CA SER A 166 17.85 6.14 14.20
C SER A 166 18.52 5.98 15.55
N ASN A 167 18.16 6.80 16.52
CA ASN A 167 18.68 6.74 17.87
C ASN A 167 17.64 7.26 18.86
N CYS A 168 17.80 6.93 20.14
CA CYS A 168 16.97 7.49 21.20
C CYS A 168 17.51 8.83 21.69
N SER A 169 16.60 9.70 22.14
CA SER A 169 16.95 10.87 22.92
C SER A 169 17.69 10.45 24.19
N ARG A 170 18.69 11.22 24.60
CA ARG A 170 19.44 10.93 25.83
C ARG A 170 18.58 11.26 27.05
N SER A 171 18.58 10.37 28.03
CA SER A 171 18.04 10.65 29.35
C SER A 171 18.89 11.74 30.02
N PRO A 172 18.32 12.88 30.48
CA PRO A 172 19.11 13.95 31.10
C PRO A 172 19.83 13.47 32.36
N GLY A 173 21.14 13.25 32.27
CA GLY A 173 21.95 12.72 33.37
C GLY A 173 21.67 11.25 33.73
N GLY A 174 20.86 10.55 32.94
CA GLY A 174 20.50 9.15 33.13
C GLY A 174 21.28 8.18 32.21
N PRO A 175 21.02 6.87 32.35
CA PRO A 175 21.58 5.87 31.44
C PRO A 175 21.12 6.09 29.99
N ALA A 176 21.84 5.52 29.03
CA ALA A 176 21.43 5.54 27.64
C ALA A 176 20.12 4.76 27.45
N ARG A 177 19.25 5.28 26.58
CA ARG A 177 17.95 4.66 26.27
C ARG A 177 18.06 3.67 25.12
N LEU A 178 17.32 2.57 25.21
CA LEU A 178 17.23 1.58 24.15
C LEU A 178 15.77 1.20 23.89
N ALA A 179 15.37 1.20 22.62
CA ALA A 179 14.09 0.66 22.17
C ALA A 179 14.29 -0.65 21.39
N LEU A 180 13.46 -1.65 21.69
CA LEU A 180 13.39 -2.90 20.93
C LEU A 180 12.26 -2.83 19.90
N ALA A 181 12.62 -3.09 18.65
CA ALA A 181 11.72 -3.22 17.52
C ALA A 181 11.74 -4.66 16.99
N VAL A 182 10.60 -5.10 16.44
CA VAL A 182 10.52 -6.37 15.71
C VAL A 182 9.93 -6.09 14.35
N GLN A 183 10.68 -6.39 13.30
CA GLN A 183 10.20 -6.47 11.94
C GLN A 183 9.51 -7.82 11.75
N VAL A 184 8.19 -7.78 11.61
CA VAL A 184 7.37 -8.97 11.47
C VAL A 184 7.27 -9.33 10.00
N GLY A 185 7.80 -10.49 9.67
CA GLY A 185 7.75 -11.11 8.36
C GLY A 185 6.40 -11.78 8.07
N MET A 186 6.17 -12.13 6.80
CA MET A 186 4.89 -12.73 6.36
C MET A 186 4.70 -14.18 6.84
N ASN A 187 5.77 -14.86 7.30
CA ASN A 187 5.64 -16.19 7.86
C ASN A 187 5.02 -16.14 9.27
N ARG A 188 3.70 -16.32 9.35
CA ARG A 188 2.94 -16.33 10.61
C ARG A 188 3.55 -17.22 11.71
N LYS A 189 4.06 -18.41 11.38
CA LYS A 189 4.61 -19.32 12.40
C LYS A 189 5.88 -18.74 13.01
N ALA A 190 6.78 -18.20 12.19
CA ALA A 190 8.01 -17.59 12.66
C ALA A 190 7.73 -16.30 13.45
N ALA A 191 6.86 -15.43 12.91
CA ALA A 191 6.37 -14.22 13.56
C ALA A 191 5.79 -14.51 14.95
N HIS A 192 4.80 -15.41 15.03
CA HIS A 192 4.17 -15.80 16.29
C HIS A 192 5.18 -16.39 17.28
N LYS A 193 6.09 -17.24 16.82
CA LYS A 193 7.11 -17.84 17.69
C LYS A 193 8.01 -16.76 18.33
N LEU A 194 8.49 -15.81 17.54
CA LEU A 194 9.33 -14.70 18.04
C LEU A 194 8.55 -13.82 19.03
N VAL A 195 7.36 -13.34 18.63
CA VAL A 195 6.57 -12.41 19.46
C VAL A 195 6.13 -13.08 20.77
N GLU A 196 5.73 -14.35 20.74
CA GLU A 196 5.36 -15.08 21.96
C GLU A 196 6.56 -15.38 22.87
N THR A 197 7.74 -15.60 22.30
CA THR A 197 8.97 -15.76 23.08
C THR A 197 9.32 -14.46 23.80
N ILE A 198 9.22 -13.32 23.12
CA ILE A 198 9.36 -11.99 23.73
C ILE A 198 8.30 -11.77 24.82
N ARG A 199 7.05 -12.13 24.54
CA ARG A 199 5.93 -11.98 25.49
C ARG A 199 6.14 -12.78 26.78
N ALA A 200 6.73 -13.97 26.67
CA ALA A 200 6.98 -14.88 27.78
C ALA A 200 8.15 -14.45 28.68
N HIS A 201 8.99 -13.53 28.22
CA HIS A 201 10.11 -13.02 29.01
C HIS A 201 9.61 -12.17 30.20
N SER A 202 10.24 -12.33 31.37
CA SER A 202 9.79 -11.74 32.64
C SER A 202 9.96 -10.22 32.72
N SER A 203 10.87 -9.64 31.92
CA SER A 203 11.14 -8.19 31.91
C SER A 203 9.93 -7.33 31.55
N ASN A 204 8.94 -7.90 30.84
CA ASN A 204 7.80 -7.18 30.29
C ASN A 204 8.20 -5.88 29.53
N MET A 205 9.37 -5.89 28.88
CA MET A 205 9.92 -4.69 28.26
C MET A 205 9.02 -4.17 27.13
N PRO A 206 8.96 -2.84 26.91
CA PRO A 206 8.24 -2.27 25.78
C PRO A 206 8.84 -2.72 24.45
N VAL A 207 7.98 -3.11 23.50
CA VAL A 207 8.39 -3.53 22.15
C VAL A 207 7.46 -2.89 21.12
N THR A 208 8.04 -2.48 19.99
CA THR A 208 7.28 -2.04 18.81
C THR A 208 7.34 -3.09 17.72
N LEU A 209 6.18 -3.55 17.23
CA LEU A 209 6.08 -4.51 16.13
C LEU A 209 5.79 -3.76 14.83
N PHE A 210 6.64 -3.92 13.83
CA PHE A 210 6.42 -3.41 12.48
C PHE A 210 5.88 -4.53 11.60
N VAL A 211 4.62 -4.42 11.18
CA VAL A 211 3.91 -5.47 10.44
C VAL A 211 3.54 -4.99 9.03
N TYR A 212 3.53 -5.91 8.07
CA TYR A 212 3.01 -5.64 6.72
C TYR A 212 1.50 -5.44 6.74
N GLY A 213 1.00 -4.58 5.84
CA GLY A 213 -0.44 -4.42 5.65
C GLY A 213 -1.14 -5.73 5.31
N ASP A 214 -0.54 -6.52 4.42
CA ASP A 214 -1.05 -7.85 4.05
C ASP A 214 -1.16 -8.80 5.25
N PHE A 215 -0.18 -8.75 6.18
CA PHE A 215 -0.23 -9.57 7.39
C PHE A 215 -1.40 -9.20 8.30
N VAL A 216 -1.70 -7.91 8.42
CA VAL A 216 -2.87 -7.42 9.18
C VAL A 216 -4.17 -7.89 8.54
N GLN A 217 -4.25 -7.83 7.21
CA GLN A 217 -5.43 -8.30 6.47
C GLN A 217 -5.64 -9.81 6.65
N GLU A 218 -4.58 -10.61 6.64
CA GLU A 218 -4.67 -12.07 6.76
C GLU A 218 -4.89 -12.53 8.22
N PHE A 219 -4.34 -11.80 9.20
CA PHE A 219 -4.37 -12.20 10.61
C PHE A 219 -4.81 -11.06 11.56
N PRO A 220 -6.01 -10.48 11.36
CA PRO A 220 -6.47 -9.30 12.09
C PRO A 220 -6.56 -9.54 13.61
N ASP A 221 -7.12 -10.67 14.03
CA ASP A 221 -7.28 -11.03 15.46
C ASP A 221 -5.94 -11.21 16.17
N LEU A 222 -4.93 -11.71 15.45
CA LEU A 222 -3.60 -11.91 16.03
C LEU A 222 -2.90 -10.57 16.26
N VAL A 223 -2.97 -9.67 15.29
CA VAL A 223 -2.32 -8.36 15.39
C VAL A 223 -3.03 -7.48 16.41
N THR A 224 -4.36 -7.49 16.47
CA THR A 224 -5.12 -6.76 17.49
C THR A 224 -4.80 -7.26 18.90
N LYS A 225 -4.68 -8.58 19.10
CA LYS A 225 -4.19 -9.15 20.37
C LYS A 225 -2.76 -8.72 20.71
N TRP A 226 -1.88 -8.57 19.71
CA TRP A 226 -0.54 -8.02 19.95
C TRP A 226 -0.59 -6.54 20.32
N ALA A 227 -1.53 -5.78 19.76
CA ALA A 227 -1.71 -4.36 20.04
C ALA A 227 -2.15 -4.08 21.50
N ASP A 228 -2.74 -5.06 22.19
CA ASP A 228 -3.06 -4.95 23.63
C ASP A 228 -1.80 -4.70 24.50
N ARG A 229 -0.62 -5.10 24.03
CA ARG A 229 0.65 -5.00 24.77
C ARG A 229 1.72 -4.21 24.03
N TYR A 230 1.73 -4.24 22.71
CA TYR A 230 2.81 -3.72 21.89
C TYR A 230 2.35 -2.57 21.00
N THR A 231 3.24 -1.61 20.79
CA THR A 231 3.02 -0.58 19.77
C THR A 231 3.09 -1.22 18.39
N ILE A 232 2.08 -0.98 17.54
CA ILE A 232 2.06 -1.48 16.16
C ILE A 232 2.46 -0.36 15.20
N GLY A 233 3.47 -0.64 14.38
CA GLY A 233 3.94 0.21 13.28
C GLY A 233 3.85 -0.53 11.94
N ILE A 234 4.13 0.20 10.87
CA ILE A 234 4.07 -0.31 9.49
C ILE A 234 5.44 -0.84 9.07
N ARG A 235 5.48 -2.02 8.46
CA ARG A 235 6.60 -2.54 7.66
C ARG A 235 6.14 -2.60 6.21
N GLU A 236 6.94 -2.11 5.26
CA GLU A 236 6.62 -2.21 3.83
C GLU A 236 7.86 -2.19 2.94
N ASN A 237 7.76 -2.88 1.80
CA ASN A 237 8.83 -2.96 0.79
C ASN A 237 8.78 -1.78 -0.22
N THR A 238 9.93 -1.44 -0.80
CA THR A 238 10.18 -0.19 -1.52
C THR A 238 9.75 -0.17 -3.00
N GLU A 239 9.36 -1.30 -3.60
CA GLU A 239 9.12 -1.35 -5.06
C GLU A 239 7.82 -0.65 -5.51
N VAL A 240 6.76 -0.70 -4.70
CA VAL A 240 5.43 -0.11 -5.03
C VAL A 240 4.91 0.80 -3.90
N MET A 241 5.82 1.59 -3.32
CA MET A 241 5.62 2.26 -2.02
C MET A 241 4.35 3.09 -1.87
N ARG A 242 3.96 3.89 -2.86
CA ARG A 242 2.81 4.79 -2.68
C ARG A 242 1.53 3.98 -2.46
N MET A 243 1.28 2.95 -3.28
CA MET A 243 0.09 2.12 -3.13
C MET A 243 0.22 1.17 -1.94
N SER A 244 1.41 0.56 -1.73
CA SER A 244 1.64 -0.35 -0.61
C SER A 244 1.39 0.34 0.73
N MET A 245 1.98 1.53 0.92
CA MET A 245 1.79 2.33 2.13
C MET A 245 0.33 2.75 2.34
N MET A 246 -0.35 3.18 1.27
CA MET A 246 -1.77 3.55 1.34
C MET A 246 -2.64 2.36 1.76
N SER A 247 -2.37 1.19 1.19
CA SER A 247 -3.06 -0.05 1.50
C SER A 247 -2.77 -0.49 2.94
N ALA A 248 -1.51 -0.44 3.38
CA ALA A 248 -1.10 -0.82 4.73
C ALA A 248 -1.77 0.06 5.80
N VAL A 249 -1.76 1.39 5.63
CA VAL A 249 -2.46 2.31 6.55
C VAL A 249 -3.95 1.99 6.61
N GLN A 250 -4.58 1.74 5.46
CA GLN A 250 -6.01 1.43 5.38
C GLN A 250 -6.34 0.13 6.14
N ARG A 251 -5.61 -0.96 5.86
CA ARG A 251 -5.81 -2.27 6.51
C ARG A 251 -5.61 -2.24 8.02
N MET A 252 -4.66 -1.44 8.50
CA MET A 252 -4.48 -1.23 9.94
C MET A 252 -5.70 -0.56 10.58
N ARG A 253 -6.29 0.42 9.89
CA ARG A 253 -7.47 1.13 10.41
C ARG A 253 -8.74 0.29 10.42
N GLU A 254 -8.90 -0.59 9.43
CA GLU A 254 -10.03 -1.51 9.36
C GLU A 254 -10.12 -2.42 10.60
N VAL A 255 -8.99 -2.65 11.28
CA VAL A 255 -8.92 -3.40 12.55
C VAL A 255 -8.78 -2.49 13.79
N GLY A 256 -8.99 -1.18 13.64
CA GLY A 256 -8.97 -0.20 14.74
C GLY A 256 -7.58 0.31 15.14
N LEU A 257 -6.52 -0.01 14.38
CA LEU A 257 -5.16 0.44 14.68
C LEU A 257 -4.85 1.81 14.05
N GLN A 258 -4.07 2.62 14.76
CA GLN A 258 -3.64 3.96 14.31
C GLN A 258 -2.11 4.03 14.32
N PRO A 259 -1.43 3.51 13.28
CA PRO A 259 0.03 3.48 13.24
C PRO A 259 0.61 4.90 13.14
N ALA A 260 1.61 5.19 13.98
CA ALA A 260 2.39 6.43 13.93
C ALA A 260 3.79 6.25 13.32
N TYR A 261 4.27 5.01 13.30
CA TYR A 261 5.66 4.66 12.97
C TYR A 261 5.73 3.77 11.73
N TYR A 262 6.76 4.00 10.92
CA TYR A 262 7.04 3.24 9.72
C TYR A 262 8.51 2.81 9.71
N CYS A 263 8.78 1.51 9.54
CA CYS A 263 10.12 0.95 9.37
C CYS A 263 10.28 0.51 7.89
N PRO A 264 10.87 1.35 7.03
CA PRO A 264 11.17 0.98 5.65
C PRO A 264 12.40 0.06 5.54
N ASP A 265 12.40 -0.83 4.54
CA ASP A 265 13.60 -1.63 4.19
C ASP A 265 14.74 -0.76 3.63
N GLY A 266 14.41 0.43 3.08
CA GLY A 266 15.39 1.37 2.55
C GLY A 266 14.91 2.82 2.60
N LEU A 267 15.83 3.75 2.83
CA LEU A 267 15.54 5.19 2.83
C LEU A 267 15.84 5.82 1.47
N SER A 268 14.89 6.61 0.98
CA SER A 268 15.05 7.53 -0.14
C SER A 268 14.18 8.75 0.11
N GLU A 269 14.44 9.86 -0.59
CA GLU A 269 13.60 11.07 -0.49
C GLU A 269 12.13 10.75 -0.78
N ARG A 270 11.87 9.88 -1.76
CA ARG A 270 10.53 9.41 -2.09
C ARG A 270 9.85 8.68 -0.93
N VAL A 271 10.58 7.88 -0.16
CA VAL A 271 10.05 7.18 1.02
C VAL A 271 9.63 8.20 2.08
N ILE A 272 10.51 9.17 2.34
CA ILE A 272 10.32 10.21 3.36
C ILE A 272 9.10 11.07 3.01
N ASP A 273 8.96 11.50 1.75
CA ASP A 273 7.83 12.31 1.30
C ASP A 273 6.49 11.56 1.41
N ILE A 274 6.47 10.27 1.05
CA ILE A 274 5.28 9.42 1.16
C ILE A 274 4.88 9.24 2.63
N ALA A 275 5.83 9.01 3.53
CA ALA A 275 5.58 8.88 4.96
C ALA A 275 5.11 10.21 5.57
N LYS A 276 5.78 11.32 5.24
CA LYS A 276 5.43 12.68 5.68
C LYS A 276 4.01 13.07 5.28
N ALA A 277 3.64 12.81 4.03
CA ALA A 277 2.28 13.07 3.53
C ALA A 277 1.19 12.28 4.28
N ARG A 278 1.59 11.26 5.05
CA ARG A 278 0.71 10.39 5.85
C ARG A 278 0.91 10.58 7.36
N GLY A 279 1.64 11.60 7.79
CA GLY A 279 1.87 11.86 9.21
C GLY A 279 2.82 10.86 9.89
N LEU A 280 3.47 9.96 9.16
CA LEU A 280 4.27 8.87 9.75
C LEU A 280 5.69 9.33 10.09
N ARG A 281 6.22 8.77 11.19
CA ARG A 281 7.64 8.91 11.60
C ARG A 281 8.40 7.69 11.10
N LEU A 282 9.57 7.90 10.51
CA LEU A 282 10.38 6.81 9.98
C LEU A 282 11.33 6.31 11.08
N ILE A 283 11.37 5.00 11.28
CA ILE A 283 12.26 4.33 12.23
C ILE A 283 13.30 3.58 11.43
N GLN A 284 14.57 3.96 11.61
CA GLN A 284 15.71 3.30 10.99
C GLN A 284 16.58 2.72 12.10
N PRO A 285 16.50 1.41 12.40
CA PRO A 285 17.21 0.83 13.54
C PRO A 285 18.72 1.14 13.54
N THR A 286 19.27 1.49 14.71
CA THR A 286 20.72 1.66 14.93
C THR A 286 21.47 0.36 14.68
N ALA A 287 20.85 -0.75 15.07
CA ALA A 287 21.34 -2.10 14.89
C ALA A 287 20.19 -3.02 14.51
N THR A 288 20.44 -3.95 13.60
CA THR A 288 19.48 -4.97 13.17
C THR A 288 20.05 -6.36 13.41
N PHE A 289 19.17 -7.30 13.69
CA PHE A 289 19.48 -8.73 13.64
C PHE A 289 18.73 -9.38 12.47
N PRO A 290 19.45 -10.14 11.60
CA PRO A 290 20.90 -10.34 11.58
C PRO A 290 21.69 -9.05 11.35
N PRO A 291 22.95 -8.97 11.83
CA PRO A 291 23.79 -7.82 11.55
C PRO A 291 24.03 -7.66 10.05
N ASN A 292 23.65 -6.52 9.50
CA ASN A 292 23.82 -6.17 8.09
C ASN A 292 25.12 -5.38 7.83
N VAL A 293 25.82 -4.92 8.87
CA VAL A 293 27.08 -4.16 8.75
C VAL A 293 28.11 -4.63 9.78
N GLY A 294 29.23 -5.18 9.31
CA GLY A 294 30.36 -5.59 10.15
C GLY A 294 31.35 -6.48 9.39
N THR A 295 32.47 -6.80 10.03
CA THR A 295 33.51 -7.69 9.47
C THR A 295 33.44 -9.13 9.99
N LEU A 296 32.67 -9.37 11.05
CA LEU A 296 32.59 -10.66 11.76
C LEU A 296 31.37 -11.51 11.37
N LEU A 297 30.21 -10.88 11.17
CA LEU A 297 28.98 -11.48 10.64
C LEU A 297 28.30 -10.45 9.75
N THR A 298 27.91 -10.88 8.56
CA THR A 298 27.01 -10.19 7.62
C THR A 298 25.82 -11.10 7.36
N GLU A 299 24.72 -10.56 6.83
CA GLU A 299 23.56 -11.36 6.42
C GLU A 299 23.97 -12.54 5.51
N ASP A 300 24.86 -12.29 4.55
CA ASP A 300 25.35 -13.28 3.58
C ASP A 300 26.12 -14.46 4.19
N ASN A 301 26.85 -14.22 5.29
CA ASN A 301 27.68 -15.25 5.92
C ASN A 301 27.12 -15.77 7.25
N TYR A 302 26.00 -15.19 7.72
CA TYR A 302 25.44 -15.49 9.03
C TYR A 302 25.17 -16.99 9.19
N TYR A 303 24.52 -17.61 8.21
CA TYR A 303 24.19 -19.05 8.23
C TYR A 303 25.37 -19.99 7.89
N GLN A 304 26.56 -19.46 7.59
CA GLN A 304 27.75 -20.27 7.31
C GLN A 304 28.52 -20.63 8.59
N TYR A 305 28.24 -19.95 9.71
CA TYR A 305 28.84 -20.27 11.00
C TYR A 305 28.04 -21.33 11.76
N ASN A 306 28.76 -22.20 12.49
CA ASN A 306 28.14 -23.15 13.41
C ASN A 306 27.25 -22.42 14.43
N ASP A 307 26.06 -22.98 14.68
CA ASP A 307 25.02 -22.39 15.54
C ASP A 307 25.56 -21.92 16.91
N VAL A 308 26.46 -22.71 17.53
CA VAL A 308 27.05 -22.42 18.85
C VAL A 308 27.93 -21.16 18.87
N PHE A 309 28.53 -20.79 17.74
CA PHE A 309 29.37 -19.59 17.64
C PHE A 309 28.61 -18.40 17.08
N ARG A 310 27.50 -18.66 16.37
CA ARG A 310 26.70 -17.64 15.68
C ARG A 310 26.03 -16.69 16.67
N THR A 311 25.35 -17.24 17.68
CA THR A 311 24.61 -16.45 18.68
C THR A 311 25.50 -15.48 19.48
N PRO A 312 26.61 -15.91 20.12
CA PRO A 312 27.45 -14.97 20.88
C PRO A 312 28.11 -13.89 20.01
N LYS A 313 28.45 -14.22 18.76
CA LYS A 313 29.02 -13.25 17.82
C LYS A 313 27.99 -12.21 17.39
N ALA A 314 26.75 -12.63 17.09
CA ALA A 314 25.67 -11.72 16.75
C ALA A 314 25.39 -10.75 17.91
N LEU A 315 25.25 -11.27 19.14
CA LEU A 315 25.05 -10.46 20.34
C LEU A 315 26.18 -9.45 20.57
N ARG A 316 27.44 -9.83 20.32
CA ARG A 316 28.58 -8.91 20.43
C ARG A 316 28.50 -7.75 19.44
N ILE A 317 28.17 -8.02 18.19
CA ILE A 317 28.03 -6.96 17.16
C ILE A 317 26.86 -6.04 17.51
N LEU A 318 25.73 -6.61 17.96
CA LEU A 318 24.58 -5.81 18.41
C LEU A 318 24.98 -4.90 19.58
N TYR A 319 25.68 -5.44 20.59
CA TYR A 319 26.18 -4.68 21.74
C TYR A 319 27.08 -3.50 21.33
N GLU A 320 28.09 -3.75 20.48
CA GLU A 320 29.03 -2.70 20.04
C GLU A 320 28.28 -1.52 19.39
N ARG A 321 27.22 -1.82 18.62
CA ARG A 321 26.42 -0.83 17.90
C ARG A 321 25.48 -0.03 18.80
N ILE A 322 24.95 -0.63 19.85
CA ILE A 322 24.00 0.01 20.78
C ILE A 322 24.66 0.55 22.04
N SER A 323 26.00 0.54 22.12
CA SER A 323 26.76 0.98 23.31
C SER A 323 26.43 2.39 23.82
N ASN A 324 25.87 3.25 22.96
CA ASN A 324 25.41 4.59 23.31
C ASN A 324 23.87 4.73 23.37
N GLY A 325 23.15 3.61 23.45
CA GLY A 325 21.70 3.54 23.27
C GLY A 325 21.29 3.43 21.80
N GLY A 326 19.98 3.47 21.55
CA GLY A 326 19.41 3.50 20.21
C GLY A 326 18.21 2.58 20.01
N ILE A 327 17.98 2.21 18.75
CA ILE A 327 16.88 1.35 18.33
C ILE A 327 17.47 0.04 17.82
N LEU A 328 17.16 -1.05 18.50
CA LEU A 328 17.59 -2.40 18.12
C LEU A 328 16.41 -3.12 17.47
N SER A 329 16.61 -3.68 16.28
CA SER A 329 15.58 -4.44 15.56
C SER A 329 15.90 -5.92 15.46
N LEU A 330 14.90 -6.77 15.69
CA LEU A 330 14.91 -8.19 15.33
C LEU A 330 14.01 -8.42 14.12
N ASP A 331 14.33 -9.36 13.24
CA ASP A 331 13.47 -9.69 12.09
C ASP A 331 12.97 -11.15 12.16
N SER A 332 11.65 -11.34 12.17
CA SER A 332 11.06 -12.67 12.27
C SER A 332 11.21 -13.54 11.02
N ASP A 333 11.64 -12.98 9.87
CA ASP A 333 11.94 -13.77 8.68
C ASP A 333 13.18 -14.67 8.88
N HIS A 334 13.99 -14.37 9.90
CA HIS A 334 15.12 -15.21 10.26
C HIS A 334 14.73 -16.26 11.32
N PRO A 335 14.93 -17.57 11.05
CA PRO A 335 14.53 -18.65 11.95
C PRO A 335 15.19 -18.59 13.33
N ASP A 336 16.33 -17.93 13.46
CA ASP A 336 17.06 -17.82 14.73
C ASP A 336 16.57 -16.69 15.63
N SER A 337 15.79 -15.74 15.10
CA SER A 337 15.46 -14.52 15.84
C SER A 337 14.82 -14.81 17.18
N TYR A 338 13.99 -15.85 17.28
CA TYR A 338 13.40 -16.25 18.56
C TYR A 338 14.47 -16.73 19.57
N MET A 339 15.49 -17.48 19.14
CA MET A 339 16.58 -17.92 20.03
C MET A 339 17.46 -16.74 20.45
N ILE A 340 17.81 -15.88 19.49
CA ILE A 340 18.60 -14.67 19.76
C ILE A 340 17.85 -13.74 20.71
N SER A 341 16.53 -13.63 20.56
CA SER A 341 15.72 -12.78 21.42
C SER A 341 15.84 -13.15 22.89
N VAL A 342 15.94 -14.44 23.25
CA VAL A 342 16.07 -14.88 24.65
C VAL A 342 17.35 -14.32 25.26
N TYR A 343 18.50 -14.65 24.69
CA TYR A 343 19.80 -14.21 25.20
C TYR A 343 19.96 -12.68 25.16
N LEU A 344 19.41 -12.06 24.11
CA LEU A 344 19.43 -10.61 23.99
C LEU A 344 18.60 -9.96 25.10
N MET A 345 17.39 -10.45 25.37
CA MET A 345 16.52 -9.90 26.41
C MET A 345 17.12 -10.10 27.81
N ASP A 346 17.71 -11.26 28.09
CA ASP A 346 18.43 -11.51 29.35
C ASP A 346 19.56 -10.49 29.52
N TYR A 347 20.37 -10.27 28.49
CA TYR A 347 21.43 -9.27 28.50
C TYR A 347 20.87 -7.84 28.70
N LEU A 348 19.88 -7.45 27.90
CA LEU A 348 19.28 -6.12 27.93
C LEU A 348 18.69 -5.81 29.30
N TYR A 349 18.01 -6.78 29.91
CA TYR A 349 17.33 -6.60 31.17
C TYR A 349 18.28 -6.69 32.38
N GLU A 350 19.19 -7.67 32.39
CA GLU A 350 19.99 -7.97 33.59
C GLU A 350 21.34 -7.24 33.62
N ASN A 351 21.93 -6.98 32.44
CA ASN A 351 23.36 -6.65 32.35
C ASN A 351 23.69 -5.39 31.56
N SER A 352 22.76 -4.84 30.78
CA SER A 352 23.08 -3.77 29.83
C SER A 352 23.26 -2.39 30.46
N GLY A 353 22.55 -2.12 31.57
CA GLY A 353 22.49 -0.79 32.18
C GLY A 353 21.72 0.24 31.36
N PHE A 354 21.03 -0.15 30.27
CA PHE A 354 20.18 0.75 29.49
C PHE A 354 18.83 1.00 30.17
N GLU A 355 18.27 2.18 29.92
CA GLU A 355 16.85 2.44 30.15
C GLU A 355 16.05 1.87 28.97
N LEU A 356 15.38 0.73 29.17
CA LEU A 356 14.57 0.07 28.14
C LEU A 356 13.23 0.79 27.98
N VAL A 357 12.97 1.34 26.79
CA VAL A 357 11.81 2.21 26.51
C VAL A 357 11.10 1.81 25.22
N GLY A 358 9.84 2.23 25.08
CA GLY A 358 9.13 2.15 23.80
C GLY A 358 9.69 3.16 22.78
N VAL A 359 9.40 2.95 21.49
CA VAL A 359 9.81 3.87 20.42
C VAL A 359 9.27 5.28 20.65
N ASP A 360 8.07 5.42 21.19
CA ASP A 360 7.49 6.71 21.54
C ASP A 360 8.35 7.48 22.56
N THR A 361 8.81 6.81 23.61
CA THR A 361 9.63 7.43 24.65
C THR A 361 11.07 7.63 24.19
N CYS A 362 11.57 6.72 23.34
CA CYS A 362 12.86 6.83 22.68
C CYS A 362 12.96 8.10 21.84
N ILE A 363 11.89 8.53 21.16
CA ILE A 363 11.93 9.73 20.30
C ILE A 363 11.45 11.02 20.98
N LYS A 364 10.90 10.95 22.20
CA LYS A 364 10.53 12.14 23.00
C LYS A 364 11.80 12.88 23.42
N SER A 365 11.97 14.11 22.95
CA SER A 365 13.07 15.01 23.32
C SER A 365 12.94 15.52 24.75
#